data_AF-A0A842S0C2-F1
#
_entry.id   AF-A0A842S0C2-F1
#
_cell.length_a   1.000
_cell.length_b   1.000
_cell.length_c   1.000
_cell.angle_alpha   90.00
_cell.angle_beta   90.00
_cell.angle_gamma   90.00
#
_symmetry.space_group_name_H-M   'P 1'
#
loop_
_entity.id
_entity.type
_entity.pdbx_description
1 polymer ?
#
loop_
_entity_poly.entity_id
_entity_poly.type
_entity_poly.pdbx_seq_one_letter_code
_entity_poly.pdbx_strand_id
1 'polypeptide(L)'
;MLVIVVGDLGSGKTLFLTYLAKHSKYKIYSNFNLRLNNYHKLTIKKLLELEESQKSLVFIDEAYTWLESRSSGRSINKLLSYIYFQSRKRNLDFFLTAQLAHTIDRRFREMFDYCIKCETKGPYFHYAIFNRKRLITRLKLRYDKAKKYFPLYDTFQIIMEEDAINLAWQALDREDKIKEIKKLKEEFLEWTKKEDKERITHDLVKYFLWKNKYPKSIEKFLYLEVVN
;
A
#
# COMPACT_ATOMS: atom_id res chain seq x y z
N MET A 1 -7.66 -16.52 5.96
CA MET A 1 -7.10 -16.18 7.28
C MET A 1 -6.67 -14.71 7.27
N LEU A 2 -6.72 -14.02 8.40
CA LEU A 2 -6.21 -12.65 8.55
C LEU A 2 -5.22 -12.55 9.72
N VAL A 3 -4.01 -12.09 9.40
CA VAL A 3 -2.93 -11.86 10.35
C VAL A 3 -2.55 -10.39 10.34
N ILE A 4 -2.52 -9.76 11.51
CA ILE A 4 -2.00 -8.40 11.67
C ILE A 4 -0.62 -8.47 12.34
N VAL A 5 0.38 -7.86 11.74
CA VAL A 5 1.77 -7.79 12.22
C VAL A 5 2.06 -6.36 12.66
N VAL A 6 2.25 -6.13 13.95
CA VAL A 6 2.45 -4.79 14.53
C VAL A 6 3.76 -4.65 15.27
N GLY A 7 4.27 -3.43 15.37
CA GLY A 7 5.52 -3.12 16.06
C GLY A 7 6.17 -1.85 15.50
N ASP A 8 7.16 -1.33 16.21
CA ASP A 8 7.83 -0.08 15.85
C ASP A 8 8.59 -0.16 14.52
N LEU A 9 9.05 0.98 14.01
CA LEU A 9 9.93 1.02 12.85
C LEU A 9 11.19 0.18 13.12
N GLY A 10 11.62 -0.63 12.15
CA GLY A 10 12.80 -1.49 12.31
C GLY A 10 12.59 -2.72 13.20
N SER A 11 11.38 -2.99 13.70
CA SER A 11 11.08 -4.20 14.52
C SER A 11 11.03 -5.52 13.75
N GLY A 12 11.28 -5.50 12.43
CA GLY A 12 11.32 -6.70 11.59
C GLY A 12 9.95 -7.21 11.11
N LYS A 13 8.95 -6.33 10.98
CA LYS A 13 7.63 -6.66 10.41
C LYS A 13 7.71 -7.16 8.96
N THR A 14 8.29 -6.35 8.07
CA THR A 14 8.49 -6.71 6.66
C THR A 14 9.40 -7.94 6.53
N LEU A 15 10.45 -8.03 7.36
CA LEU A 15 11.30 -9.22 7.45
C LEU A 15 10.49 -10.49 7.77
N PHE A 16 9.53 -10.41 8.69
CA PHE A 16 8.67 -11.54 9.03
C PHE A 16 7.80 -11.97 7.84
N LEU A 17 7.21 -11.00 7.12
CA LEU A 17 6.47 -11.31 5.90
C LEU A 17 7.38 -11.96 4.84
N THR A 18 8.57 -11.40 4.59
CA THR A 18 9.55 -11.97 3.67
C THR A 18 9.94 -13.40 4.05
N TYR A 19 10.14 -13.65 5.35
CA TYR A 19 10.41 -15.00 5.86
C TYR A 19 9.26 -15.96 5.51
N LEU A 20 8.00 -15.56 5.77
CA LEU A 20 6.84 -16.37 5.40
C LEU A 20 6.73 -16.60 3.89
N ALA A 21 6.96 -15.58 3.07
CA ALA A 21 6.96 -15.72 1.60
C ALA A 21 8.02 -16.73 1.13
N LYS A 22 9.25 -16.62 1.62
CA LYS A 22 10.37 -17.48 1.23
C LYS A 22 10.12 -18.95 1.55
N HIS A 23 9.40 -19.23 2.63
CA HIS A 23 9.07 -20.58 3.09
C HIS A 23 7.68 -21.07 2.65
N SER A 24 6.95 -20.28 1.87
CA SER A 24 5.65 -20.65 1.33
C SER A 24 5.78 -21.28 -0.06
N LYS A 25 4.95 -22.27 -0.36
CA LYS A 25 4.77 -22.84 -1.71
C LYS A 25 3.67 -22.13 -2.51
N TYR A 26 2.95 -21.20 -1.89
CA TYR A 26 1.82 -20.50 -2.50
C TYR A 26 2.28 -19.26 -3.27
N LYS A 27 1.42 -18.76 -4.16
CA LYS A 27 1.61 -17.46 -4.81
C LYS A 27 1.58 -16.36 -3.75
N ILE A 28 2.49 -15.40 -3.85
CA ILE A 28 2.61 -14.27 -2.94
C ILE A 28 2.27 -13.00 -3.71
N TYR A 29 1.27 -12.27 -3.24
CA TYR A 29 0.92 -10.96 -3.76
C TYR A 29 1.29 -9.91 -2.72
N SER A 30 2.18 -8.97 -3.05
CA SER A 30 2.57 -7.90 -2.11
C SER A 30 2.63 -6.50 -2.71
N ASN A 31 2.28 -5.48 -1.92
CA ASN A 31 2.41 -4.07 -2.32
C ASN A 31 3.86 -3.57 -2.24
N PHE A 32 4.74 -4.30 -1.54
CA PHE A 32 6.19 -4.13 -1.54
C PHE A 32 6.88 -5.18 -2.42
N ASN A 33 8.10 -4.89 -2.84
CA ASN A 33 8.85 -5.70 -3.78
C ASN A 33 9.57 -6.85 -3.06
N LEU A 34 9.32 -8.08 -3.55
CA LEU A 34 10.01 -9.30 -3.12
C LEU A 34 10.84 -9.86 -4.29
N ARG A 35 12.02 -10.39 -3.99
CA ARG A 35 12.90 -11.06 -4.96
C ARG A 35 12.75 -12.58 -4.82
N LEU A 36 11.56 -13.07 -5.17
CA LEU A 36 11.17 -14.49 -5.07
C LEU A 36 10.45 -14.93 -6.34
N ASN A 37 10.58 -16.21 -6.72
CA ASN A 37 9.99 -16.72 -7.96
C ASN A 37 8.45 -16.82 -7.93
N ASN A 38 7.86 -16.94 -6.73
CA ASN A 38 6.42 -17.00 -6.51
C ASN A 38 5.79 -15.64 -6.17
N TYR A 39 6.53 -14.54 -6.34
CA TYR A 39 6.06 -13.19 -6.07
C TYR A 39 5.35 -12.56 -7.27
N HIS A 40 4.26 -11.85 -6.97
CA HIS A 40 3.53 -11.02 -7.90
C HIS A 40 3.25 -9.66 -7.23
N LYS A 41 3.46 -8.56 -7.98
CA LYS A 41 3.10 -7.22 -7.48
C LYS A 41 1.59 -7.15 -7.24
N LEU A 42 1.20 -6.74 -6.04
CA LEU A 42 -0.19 -6.51 -5.69
C LEU A 42 -0.61 -5.11 -6.13
N THR A 43 -1.70 -5.07 -6.89
CA THR A 43 -2.46 -3.85 -7.20
C THR A 43 -3.93 -4.10 -6.88
N ILE A 44 -4.73 -3.04 -6.73
CA ILE A 44 -6.18 -3.18 -6.48
C ILE A 44 -6.84 -3.99 -7.60
N LYS A 45 -6.49 -3.70 -8.85
CA LYS A 45 -6.95 -4.46 -10.02
C LYS A 45 -6.59 -5.93 -9.89
N LYS A 46 -5.33 -6.23 -9.54
CA LYS A 46 -4.90 -7.63 -9.41
C LYS A 46 -5.64 -8.36 -8.29
N LEU A 47 -5.94 -7.66 -7.19
CA LEU A 47 -6.68 -8.22 -6.07
C LEU A 47 -8.13 -8.58 -6.44
N LEU A 48 -8.77 -7.78 -7.29
CA LEU A 48 -10.11 -8.06 -7.83
C LEU A 48 -10.11 -9.33 -8.72
N GLU A 49 -9.06 -9.49 -9.52
CA GLU A 49 -8.84 -10.60 -10.46
C GLU A 49 -8.36 -11.90 -9.80
N LEU A 50 -8.10 -11.93 -8.49
CA LEU A 50 -7.72 -13.18 -7.83
C LEU A 50 -8.91 -14.14 -7.80
N GLU A 51 -8.85 -15.13 -8.70
CA GLU A 51 -9.83 -16.22 -8.84
C GLU A 51 -9.67 -17.31 -7.77
N GLU A 52 -10.70 -18.14 -7.64
CA GLU A 52 -10.91 -19.12 -6.56
C GLU A 52 -9.97 -20.34 -6.59
N SER A 53 -9.19 -20.54 -7.67
CA SER A 53 -8.59 -21.85 -7.97
C SER A 53 -7.28 -22.16 -7.25
N GLN A 54 -6.55 -21.17 -6.71
CA GLN A 54 -5.24 -21.41 -6.08
C GLN A 54 -5.04 -20.63 -4.78
N LYS A 55 -4.63 -21.36 -3.73
CA LYS A 55 -4.25 -20.75 -2.45
C LYS A 55 -3.16 -19.71 -2.65
N SER A 56 -3.42 -18.50 -2.16
CA SER A 56 -2.52 -17.36 -2.32
C SER A 56 -2.38 -16.57 -1.02
N LEU A 57 -1.20 -16.02 -0.78
CA LEU A 57 -0.94 -15.13 0.35
C LEU A 57 -0.93 -13.68 -0.14
N VAL A 58 -1.69 -12.82 0.53
CA VAL A 58 -1.79 -11.39 0.22
C VAL A 58 -1.13 -10.61 1.34
N PHE A 59 -0.01 -9.96 1.04
CA PHE A 59 0.81 -9.21 1.98
C PHE A 59 0.67 -7.72 1.71
N ILE A 60 0.19 -6.98 2.70
CA ILE A 60 0.03 -5.52 2.62
C ILE A 60 0.91 -4.92 3.71
N ASP A 61 2.08 -4.41 3.31
CA ASP A 61 2.98 -3.68 4.20
C ASP A 61 2.51 -2.23 4.33
N GLU A 62 2.60 -1.68 5.54
CA GLU A 62 1.99 -0.41 5.95
C GLU A 62 0.52 -0.32 5.51
N ALA A 63 -0.28 -1.27 5.98
CA ALA A 63 -1.67 -1.48 5.57
C ALA A 63 -2.59 -0.27 5.80
N TYR A 64 -2.19 0.67 6.66
CA TYR A 64 -2.91 1.95 6.80
C TYR A 64 -3.00 2.70 5.47
N THR A 65 -2.03 2.55 4.56
CA THR A 65 -2.06 3.16 3.22
C THR A 65 -3.29 2.76 2.40
N TRP A 66 -3.90 1.61 2.68
CA TRP A 66 -5.07 1.09 1.97
C TRP A 66 -6.30 0.91 2.87
N LEU A 67 -6.11 0.89 4.19
CA LEU A 67 -7.13 0.57 5.20
C LEU A 67 -7.12 1.60 6.34
N GLU A 68 -6.87 2.88 6.04
CA GLU A 68 -6.81 3.92 7.06
C GLU A 68 -8.15 4.04 7.81
N SER A 69 -8.08 3.97 9.14
CA SER A 69 -9.21 3.98 10.06
C SER A 69 -10.08 5.24 9.92
N ARG A 70 -9.45 6.39 9.70
CA ARG A 70 -10.11 7.70 9.59
C ARG A 70 -10.83 7.91 8.27
N SER A 71 -10.54 7.08 7.27
CA SER A 71 -11.12 7.16 5.93
C SER A 71 -11.87 5.88 5.54
N SER A 72 -12.42 5.16 6.53
CA SER A 72 -13.21 3.92 6.38
C SER A 72 -14.36 3.98 5.34
N GLY A 73 -14.85 5.17 5.02
CA GLY A 73 -15.83 5.44 3.98
C GLY A 73 -15.31 5.45 2.53
N ARG A 74 -13.98 5.50 2.32
CA ARG A 74 -13.34 5.48 0.98
C ARG A 74 -13.68 4.19 0.24
N SER A 75 -13.80 4.29 -1.08
CA SER A 75 -14.14 3.17 -1.96
C SER A 75 -13.15 2.02 -1.83
N ILE A 76 -11.86 2.31 -1.62
CA ILE A 76 -10.82 1.29 -1.42
C ILE A 76 -11.03 0.48 -0.13
N ASN A 77 -11.28 1.13 1.01
CA ASN A 77 -11.54 0.43 2.28
C ASN A 77 -12.78 -0.46 2.17
N LYS A 78 -13.86 0.05 1.54
CA LYS A 78 -15.08 -0.73 1.30
C LYS A 78 -14.80 -1.93 0.39
N LEU A 79 -14.07 -1.72 -0.70
CA LEU A 79 -13.72 -2.78 -1.64
C LEU A 79 -12.89 -3.87 -0.98
N LEU A 80 -11.83 -3.49 -0.24
CA LEU A 80 -10.99 -4.44 0.47
C LEU A 80 -11.78 -5.25 1.51
N SER A 81 -12.73 -4.62 2.18
CA SER A 81 -13.64 -5.33 3.09
C SER A 81 -14.45 -6.39 2.36
N TYR A 82 -15.03 -6.07 1.21
CA TYR A 82 -15.78 -7.05 0.40
C TYR A 82 -14.91 -8.21 -0.08
N ILE A 83 -13.70 -7.92 -0.56
CA ILE A 83 -12.74 -8.95 -1.00
C ILE A 83 -12.36 -9.84 0.19
N TYR A 84 -12.07 -9.24 1.33
CA TYR A 84 -11.72 -9.99 2.54
C TYR A 84 -12.87 -10.87 3.05
N PHE A 85 -14.11 -10.38 3.05
CA PHE A 85 -15.28 -11.20 3.42
C PHE A 85 -15.43 -12.44 2.53
N GLN A 86 -14.97 -12.37 1.29
CA GLN A 86 -14.96 -13.49 0.35
C GLN A 86 -13.63 -14.27 0.34
N SER A 87 -12.65 -13.89 1.17
CA SER A 87 -11.30 -14.46 1.16
C SER A 87 -11.27 -15.98 1.32
N ARG A 88 -12.16 -16.56 2.15
CA ARG A 88 -12.25 -18.02 2.32
C ARG A 88 -12.71 -18.73 1.05
N LYS A 89 -13.67 -18.16 0.31
CA LYS A 89 -14.14 -18.69 -0.97
C LYS A 89 -13.06 -18.55 -2.06
N ARG A 90 -12.25 -17.50 -1.96
CA ARG A 90 -11.13 -17.21 -2.88
C ARG A 90 -9.79 -17.85 -2.47
N ASN A 91 -9.76 -18.63 -1.40
CA ASN A 91 -8.55 -19.26 -0.85
C ASN A 91 -7.39 -18.26 -0.59
N LEU A 92 -7.74 -17.07 -0.08
CA LEU A 92 -6.79 -15.99 0.22
C LEU A 92 -6.50 -15.88 1.72
N ASP A 93 -5.21 -15.82 2.06
CA ASP A 93 -4.74 -15.51 3.41
C ASP A 93 -4.07 -14.12 3.42
N PHE A 94 -4.58 -13.21 4.24
CA PHE A 94 -4.14 -11.83 4.33
C PHE A 94 -3.16 -11.64 5.49
N PHE A 95 -2.07 -10.93 5.23
CA PHE A 95 -1.09 -10.49 6.21
C PHE A 95 -0.89 -8.99 6.07
N LEU A 96 -1.23 -8.26 7.12
CA LEU A 96 -1.20 -6.80 7.14
C LEU A 96 -0.12 -6.36 8.11
N THR A 97 0.78 -5.46 7.72
CA THR A 97 1.65 -4.79 8.70
C THR A 97 1.10 -3.42 9.05
N ALA A 98 1.34 -2.96 10.28
CA ALA A 98 1.14 -1.58 10.67
C ALA A 98 2.03 -1.26 11.87
N GLN A 99 2.38 0.00 12.09
CA GLN A 99 3.06 0.39 13.34
C GLN A 99 2.10 0.27 14.53
N LEU A 100 0.90 0.82 14.37
CA LEU A 100 -0.15 0.84 15.38
C LEU A 100 -1.37 0.12 14.85
N ALA A 101 -1.83 -0.92 15.56
CA ALA A 101 -3.00 -1.69 15.11
C ALA A 101 -4.22 -0.79 14.85
N HIS A 102 -4.40 0.28 15.62
CA HIS A 102 -5.58 1.15 15.56
C HIS A 102 -5.66 2.06 14.33
N THR A 103 -4.59 2.20 13.55
CA THR A 103 -4.63 2.92 12.27
C THR A 103 -5.32 2.10 11.18
N ILE A 104 -5.46 0.79 11.39
CA ILE A 104 -6.21 -0.10 10.49
C ILE A 104 -7.73 0.06 10.76
N ASP A 105 -8.52 0.04 9.69
CA ASP A 105 -9.97 -0.01 9.71
C ASP A 105 -10.52 -1.01 10.74
N ARG A 106 -11.52 -0.57 11.51
CA ARG A 106 -12.09 -1.31 12.64
C ARG A 106 -12.55 -2.72 12.24
N ARG A 107 -13.09 -2.92 11.03
CA ARG A 107 -13.56 -4.23 10.56
C ARG A 107 -12.42 -5.26 10.55
N PHE A 108 -11.26 -4.88 10.02
CA PHE A 108 -10.09 -5.76 9.99
C PHE A 108 -9.53 -6.01 11.40
N ARG A 109 -9.57 -5.01 12.28
CA ARG A 109 -9.17 -5.14 13.68
C ARG A 109 -10.07 -6.06 14.50
N GLU A 110 -11.33 -6.19 14.13
CA GLU A 110 -12.26 -7.10 14.83
C GLU A 110 -12.25 -8.51 14.23
N MET A 111 -11.80 -8.65 12.99
CA MET A 111 -11.84 -9.92 12.24
C MET A 111 -10.50 -10.66 12.14
N PHE A 112 -9.41 -10.13 12.70
CA PHE A 112 -8.13 -10.84 12.61
C PHE A 112 -8.18 -12.15 13.38
N ASP A 113 -7.55 -13.19 12.81
CA ASP A 113 -7.37 -14.48 13.46
C ASP A 113 -6.15 -14.44 14.39
N TYR A 114 -5.06 -13.84 13.92
CA TYR A 114 -3.81 -13.70 14.67
C TYR A 114 -3.26 -12.28 14.68
N CYS A 115 -2.65 -11.90 15.79
CA CYS A 115 -1.87 -10.67 15.93
C CYS A 115 -0.43 -11.02 16.31
N ILE A 116 0.53 -10.51 15.55
CA ILE A 116 1.95 -10.75 15.77
C ILE A 116 2.57 -9.44 16.21
N LYS A 117 3.07 -9.38 17.45
CA LYS A 117 3.81 -8.23 17.97
C LYS A 117 5.30 -8.42 17.72
N CYS A 118 5.88 -7.49 16.98
CA CYS A 118 7.28 -7.43 16.60
C CYS A 118 8.01 -6.46 17.52
N GLU A 119 9.12 -6.90 18.08
CA GLU A 119 9.99 -6.07 18.91
C GLU A 119 11.46 -6.40 18.59
N THR A 120 12.32 -5.41 18.73
CA THR A 120 13.77 -5.61 18.67
C THR A 120 14.34 -5.54 20.08
N LYS A 121 15.07 -6.57 20.52
CA LYS A 121 15.77 -6.58 21.82
C LYS A 121 17.16 -7.19 21.69
N GLY A 122 18.18 -6.40 22.03
CA GLY A 122 19.56 -6.80 21.85
C GLY A 122 19.82 -7.24 20.40
N PRO A 123 20.47 -8.40 20.15
CA PRO A 123 20.78 -8.84 18.80
C PRO A 123 19.66 -9.67 18.14
N TYR A 124 18.40 -9.54 18.58
CA TYR A 124 17.28 -10.36 18.13
C TYR A 124 16.06 -9.53 17.71
N PHE A 125 15.39 -10.01 16.66
CA PHE A 125 13.99 -9.74 16.40
C PHE A 125 13.13 -10.74 17.18
N HIS A 126 12.11 -10.23 17.88
CA HIS A 126 11.16 -11.01 18.66
C HIS A 126 9.78 -10.92 18.03
N TYR A 127 9.11 -12.06 17.92
CA TYR A 127 7.76 -12.18 17.37
C TYR A 127 6.86 -12.89 18.38
N ALA A 128 5.98 -12.15 19.05
CA ALA A 128 4.97 -12.72 19.94
C ALA A 128 3.66 -12.91 19.17
N ILE A 129 3.23 -14.17 19.01
CA ILE A 129 2.05 -14.53 18.23
C ILE A 129 0.87 -14.72 19.18
N PHE A 130 -0.19 -13.96 18.96
CA PHE A 130 -1.43 -14.00 19.72
C PHE A 130 -2.57 -14.50 18.83
N ASN A 131 -3.44 -15.34 19.39
CA ASN A 131 -4.79 -15.56 18.86
C ASN A 131 -5.73 -14.68 19.69
N ARG A 132 -6.29 -13.64 19.08
CA ARG A 132 -7.00 -12.56 19.78
C ARG A 132 -6.16 -11.99 20.93
N LYS A 133 -6.51 -12.32 22.19
CA LYS A 133 -5.79 -11.87 23.40
C LYS A 133 -4.86 -12.93 23.99
N ARG A 134 -4.93 -14.19 23.53
CA ARG A 134 -4.14 -15.30 24.08
C ARG A 134 -2.81 -15.39 23.37
N LEU A 135 -1.72 -15.29 24.12
CA LEU A 135 -0.38 -15.59 23.61
C LEU A 135 -0.30 -17.09 23.26
N ILE A 136 0.06 -17.38 22.02
CA ILE A 136 0.26 -18.74 21.51
C ILE A 136 1.72 -19.14 21.63
N THR A 137 2.62 -18.29 21.12
CA THR A 137 4.06 -18.59 21.12
C THR A 137 4.90 -17.33 20.96
N ARG A 138 6.21 -17.48 21.18
CA ARG A 138 7.22 -16.46 20.93
C ARG A 138 8.31 -17.04 20.05
N LEU A 139 8.64 -16.34 18.97
CA LEU A 139 9.77 -16.65 18.10
C LEU A 139 10.86 -15.59 18.28
N LYS A 140 12.11 -16.00 18.06
CA LYS A 140 13.25 -15.09 18.03
C LYS A 140 14.11 -15.36 16.80
N LEU A 141 14.57 -14.32 16.14
CA LEU A 141 15.49 -14.40 15.00
C LEU A 141 16.68 -13.48 15.26
N ARG A 142 17.88 -14.07 15.34
CA ARG A 142 19.12 -13.32 15.55
C ARG A 142 19.48 -12.53 14.29
N TYR A 143 20.04 -11.33 14.44
CA TYR A 143 20.31 -10.43 13.30
C TYR A 143 21.22 -11.03 12.23
N ASP A 144 22.29 -11.70 12.62
CA ASP A 144 23.21 -12.39 11.70
C ASP A 144 22.47 -13.42 10.83
N LYS A 145 21.51 -14.15 11.42
CA LYS A 145 20.66 -15.09 10.70
C LYS A 145 19.58 -14.37 9.88
N ALA A 146 19.15 -13.19 10.28
CA ALA A 146 18.18 -12.37 9.54
C ALA A 146 18.79 -11.78 8.26
N LYS A 147 20.08 -11.44 8.26
CA LYS A 147 20.80 -10.83 7.13
C LYS A 147 20.61 -11.58 5.82
N LYS A 148 20.46 -12.91 5.85
CA LYS A 148 20.23 -13.72 4.65
C LYS A 148 18.89 -13.44 3.94
N TYR A 149 17.93 -12.81 4.63
CA TYR A 149 16.63 -12.46 4.05
C TYR A 149 16.56 -11.02 3.55
N PHE A 150 17.45 -10.12 3.99
CA PHE A 150 17.45 -8.72 3.55
C PHE A 150 17.62 -8.56 2.03
N PRO A 151 18.43 -9.37 1.32
CA PRO A 151 18.49 -9.30 -0.13
C PRO A 151 17.19 -9.68 -0.85
N LEU A 152 16.23 -10.31 -0.16
CA LEU A 152 14.98 -10.80 -0.76
C LEU A 152 13.88 -9.74 -0.82
N TYR A 153 14.09 -8.55 -0.26
CA TYR A 153 13.12 -7.45 -0.32
C TYR A 153 13.84 -6.11 -0.33
N ASP A 154 13.12 -5.07 -0.75
CA ASP A 154 13.62 -3.70 -0.65
C ASP A 154 13.29 -3.11 0.72
N THR A 155 14.31 -2.89 1.55
CA THR A 155 14.15 -2.37 2.92
C THR A 155 13.84 -0.87 2.93
N PHE A 156 14.21 -0.14 1.88
CA PHE A 156 14.05 1.31 1.80
C PHE A 156 12.90 1.73 0.88
N GLN A 157 12.09 0.76 0.45
CA GLN A 157 10.94 1.04 -0.40
C GLN A 157 9.92 1.89 0.37
N ILE A 158 9.64 3.09 -0.15
CA ILE A 158 8.57 3.93 0.36
C ILE A 158 7.24 3.38 -0.18
N ILE A 159 6.32 3.06 0.73
CA ILE A 159 4.95 2.67 0.40
C ILE A 159 4.06 3.89 0.63
N MET A 160 3.69 4.58 -0.45
CA MET A 160 2.81 5.74 -0.39
C MET A 160 1.37 5.38 -0.75
N GLU A 161 0.42 6.03 -0.08
CA GLU A 161 -0.98 6.05 -0.50
C GLU A 161 -1.13 6.91 -1.78
N GLU A 162 -2.03 6.53 -2.68
CA GLU A 162 -2.32 7.31 -3.90
C GLU A 162 -2.76 8.75 -3.57
N ASP A 163 -3.44 8.95 -2.44
CA ASP A 163 -3.86 10.27 -1.96
C ASP A 163 -2.73 11.12 -1.38
N ALA A 164 -1.54 10.57 -1.12
CA ALA A 164 -0.43 11.35 -0.60
C ALA A 164 -0.01 12.48 -1.55
N ILE A 165 -0.17 12.27 -2.87
CA ILE A 165 0.09 13.30 -3.88
C ILE A 165 -0.95 14.43 -3.78
N ASN A 166 -2.23 14.09 -3.58
CA ASN A 166 -3.29 15.08 -3.35
C ASN A 166 -3.06 15.86 -2.05
N LEU A 167 -2.62 15.18 -0.98
CA LEU A 167 -2.32 15.81 0.31
C LEU A 167 -1.09 16.72 0.23
N ALA A 168 -0.03 16.29 -0.46
CA ALA A 168 1.15 17.12 -0.70
C ALA A 168 0.76 18.41 -1.42
N TRP A 169 -0.07 18.31 -2.46
CA TRP A 169 -0.63 19.48 -3.14
C TRP A 169 -1.42 20.39 -2.20
N GLN A 170 -2.28 19.83 -1.35
CA GLN A 170 -3.06 20.63 -0.41
C GLN A 170 -2.17 21.35 0.62
N ALA A 171 -1.07 20.71 1.04
CA ALA A 171 -0.12 21.23 2.02
C ALA A 171 0.81 22.32 1.47
N LEU A 172 0.98 22.43 0.15
CA LEU A 172 1.73 23.53 -0.46
C LEU A 172 1.12 24.88 -0.07
N ASP A 173 1.98 25.87 0.15
CA ASP A 173 1.52 27.24 0.33
C ASP A 173 0.97 27.82 -0.99
N ARG A 174 0.45 29.04 -0.93
CA ARG A 174 -0.16 29.67 -2.11
C ARG A 174 0.87 29.96 -3.21
N GLU A 175 2.08 30.36 -2.84
CA GLU A 175 3.11 30.76 -3.80
C GLU A 175 3.64 29.54 -4.56
N ASP A 176 3.91 28.46 -3.85
CA ASP A 176 4.31 27.18 -4.41
C ASP A 176 3.24 26.59 -5.32
N LYS A 177 1.96 26.66 -4.92
CA LYS A 177 0.84 26.24 -5.78
C LYS A 177 0.81 27.00 -7.10
N ILE A 178 0.99 28.32 -7.06
CA ILE A 178 1.00 29.15 -8.28
C ILE A 178 2.17 28.77 -9.17
N LYS A 179 3.37 28.60 -8.59
CA LYS A 179 4.58 28.21 -9.32
C LYS A 179 4.41 26.85 -9.99
N GLU A 180 3.85 25.88 -9.28
CA GLU A 180 3.65 24.53 -9.78
C GLU A 180 2.56 24.49 -10.87
N ILE A 181 1.47 25.27 -10.73
CA ILE A 181 0.46 25.40 -11.80
C ILE A 181 1.07 26.01 -13.07
N LYS A 182 1.93 27.03 -12.96
CA LYS A 182 2.59 27.62 -14.13
C LYS A 182 3.47 26.61 -14.86
N LYS A 183 4.27 25.85 -14.11
CA LYS A 183 5.08 24.76 -14.66
C LYS A 183 4.20 23.69 -15.34
N LEU A 184 3.11 23.30 -14.69
CA LEU A 184 2.15 22.34 -15.25
C LEU A 184 1.45 22.85 -16.51
N LYS A 185 1.18 24.16 -16.61
CA LYS A 185 0.64 24.79 -17.83
C LYS A 185 1.60 24.60 -18.99
N GLU A 186 2.88 24.87 -18.79
CA GLU A 186 3.92 24.69 -19.83
C GLU A 186 3.99 23.23 -20.28
N GLU A 187 4.08 22.29 -19.33
CA GLU A 187 4.11 20.85 -19.60
C GLU A 187 2.85 20.38 -20.35
N PHE A 188 1.67 20.87 -19.97
CA PHE A 188 0.41 20.52 -20.61
C PHE A 188 0.36 21.02 -22.06
N LEU A 189 0.74 22.28 -22.31
CA LEU A 189 0.74 22.87 -23.65
C LEU A 189 1.75 22.20 -24.58
N GLU A 190 2.91 21.79 -24.08
CA GLU A 190 3.85 20.98 -24.86
C GLU A 190 3.26 19.60 -25.20
N TRP A 191 2.59 18.97 -24.23
CA TRP A 191 1.96 17.67 -24.43
C TRP A 191 0.82 17.74 -25.45
N THR A 192 -0.04 18.76 -25.41
CA THR A 192 -1.14 18.92 -26.37
C THR A 192 -0.63 19.16 -27.80
N LYS A 193 0.47 19.91 -27.97
CA LYS A 193 1.13 20.09 -29.27
C LYS A 193 1.65 18.77 -29.82
N LYS A 194 2.28 17.95 -28.98
CA LYS A 194 2.81 16.63 -29.37
C LYS A 194 1.72 15.64 -29.77
N GLU A 195 0.54 15.75 -29.19
CA GLU A 195 -0.61 14.85 -29.40
C GLU A 195 -1.60 15.39 -30.43
N ASP A 196 -1.24 16.47 -31.14
CA ASP A 196 -2.02 17.15 -32.17
C ASP A 196 -3.45 17.49 -31.70
N LYS A 197 -3.53 18.09 -30.50
CA LYS A 197 -4.81 18.48 -29.88
C LYS A 197 -5.05 19.97 -30.07
N GLU A 198 -5.90 20.30 -31.03
CA GLU A 198 -6.26 21.69 -31.34
C GLU A 198 -7.19 22.32 -30.29
N ARG A 199 -8.07 21.52 -29.66
CA ARG A 199 -9.06 22.01 -28.69
C ARG A 199 -8.75 21.53 -27.29
N ILE A 200 -8.48 22.50 -26.40
CA ILE A 200 -8.35 22.23 -24.97
C ILE A 200 -9.75 22.10 -24.37
N THR A 201 -9.99 20.96 -23.71
CA THR A 201 -11.23 20.67 -23.00
C THR A 201 -10.92 20.24 -21.57
N HIS A 202 -11.92 20.30 -20.70
CA HIS A 202 -11.78 19.85 -19.32
C HIS A 202 -11.39 18.37 -19.25
N ASP A 203 -11.95 17.53 -20.13
CA ASP A 203 -11.61 16.10 -20.21
C ASP A 203 -10.16 15.88 -20.65
N LEU A 204 -9.63 16.74 -21.51
CA LEU A 204 -8.24 16.65 -21.95
C LEU A 204 -7.27 16.98 -20.80
N VAL A 205 -7.57 18.02 -20.01
CA VAL A 205 -6.81 18.35 -18.79
C VAL A 205 -6.86 17.21 -17.80
N LYS A 206 -8.05 16.64 -17.56
CA LYS A 206 -8.25 15.51 -16.67
C LYS A 206 -7.45 14.27 -17.11
N TYR A 207 -7.46 13.99 -18.41
CA TYR A 207 -6.68 12.89 -18.98
C TYR A 207 -5.17 13.11 -18.82
N PHE A 208 -4.67 14.32 -19.09
CA PHE A 208 -3.26 14.66 -18.87
C PHE A 208 -2.84 14.48 -17.42
N LEU A 209 -3.62 15.01 -16.48
CA LEU A 209 -3.32 14.90 -15.04
C LEU A 209 -3.31 13.42 -14.62
N TRP A 210 -4.28 12.63 -15.06
CA TRP A 210 -4.33 11.19 -14.79
C TRP A 210 -3.11 10.45 -15.37
N LYS A 211 -2.78 10.70 -16.65
CA LYS A 211 -1.66 10.07 -17.36
C LYS A 211 -0.33 10.32 -16.67
N ASN A 212 -0.13 11.52 -16.13
CA ASN A 212 1.10 11.95 -15.46
C ASN A 212 1.06 11.82 -13.93
N LYS A 213 0.00 11.21 -13.37
CA LYS A 213 -0.19 10.99 -11.92
C LYS A 213 -0.21 12.28 -11.09
N TYR A 214 -0.72 13.36 -11.65
CA TYR A 214 -0.93 14.61 -10.92
C TYR A 214 -2.25 14.59 -10.10
N PRO A 215 -2.31 15.36 -9.01
CA PRO A 215 -3.51 15.51 -8.18
C PRO A 215 -4.74 15.97 -8.96
N LYS A 216 -5.88 15.29 -8.74
CA LYS A 216 -7.15 15.69 -9.37
C LYS A 216 -7.61 17.08 -8.90
N SER A 217 -7.25 17.49 -7.69
CA SER A 217 -7.58 18.83 -7.17
C SER A 217 -7.01 19.98 -7.99
N ILE A 218 -5.98 19.72 -8.83
CA ILE A 218 -5.38 20.72 -9.71
C ILE A 218 -6.24 20.99 -10.95
N GLU A 219 -7.10 20.04 -11.35
CA GLU A 219 -7.88 20.04 -12.60
C GLU A 219 -8.52 21.40 -12.91
N LYS A 220 -9.25 21.96 -11.94
CA LYS A 220 -9.93 23.25 -12.11
C LYS A 220 -8.96 24.42 -12.28
N PHE A 221 -7.83 24.42 -11.57
CA PHE A 221 -6.85 25.51 -11.63
C PHE A 221 -6.08 25.48 -12.94
N LEU A 222 -5.59 24.29 -13.34
CA LEU A 222 -4.89 24.12 -14.59
C LEU A 222 -5.80 24.45 -15.78
N TYR A 223 -7.05 23.98 -15.77
CA TYR A 223 -8.01 24.30 -16.82
C TYR A 223 -8.24 25.81 -16.99
N LEU A 224 -8.41 26.55 -15.88
CA LEU A 224 -8.54 28.02 -15.94
C LEU A 224 -7.30 28.68 -16.53
N GLU A 225 -6.11 28.20 -16.18
CA GLU A 225 -4.85 28.77 -16.66
C GLU A 225 -4.54 28.47 -18.13
N VAL A 226 -5.04 27.36 -18.69
CA VAL A 226 -4.77 27.00 -20.11
C VAL A 226 -5.84 27.52 -21.07
N VAL A 227 -7.01 27.91 -20.56
CA VAL A 227 -8.11 28.49 -21.36
C VAL A 227 -8.05 30.03 -21.36
N ASN A 228 -7.40 30.64 -20.36
CA ASN A 228 -7.06 32.07 -20.33
C ASN A 228 -5.76 32.35 -21.10
#